data_AF-A0A834ND11-F1
#
_entry.id   AF-A0A834ND11-F1
#
_cell.length_a   1.000
_cell.length_b   1.000
_cell.length_c   1.000
_cell.angle_alpha   90.00
_cell.angle_beta   90.00
_cell.angle_gamma   90.00
#
_symmetry.space_group_name_H-M   'P 1'
#
loop_
_entity.id
_entity.type
_entity.pdbx_description
1 polymer ?
#
loop_
_entity_poly.entity_id
_entity_poly.type
_entity_poly.pdbx_seq_one_letter_code
_entity_poly.pdbx_strand_id
1 'polypeptide(L)'
;MDGLEIRGSTWELCKIKYKQFTPPHGELWCNSVWDSLLCWPPTKAFSTVKQRCPFEDGFDTTKFVEKKCGYNGRWEGQNGSSTDEESIHGWANYTTCLTPELFRLHGKVYTNPQEGEMKLDIAEKTRTLEFVGLSISLVALLASLTIFCRFRSLRNTRTRIHKNLFVAMVVQVLIRLILYIDIEVLRKKTPGTQRGIGNTPFLCEATYVLLEYAKTAMFMWMFIEGLFLHNMVTVTVFQETSYYRMYRFVGWGFPVVITLIWAIVTALYYHPKSKFLRCWSGYNLSSYFWILEGPRFAVILLNFLFLLNIIRVLVVKLRQSHTSEIEKVLKAVRAAVVLLPLLGITNVLFMIEAPLDNVKKFALWSYSTHFLTSFQGLFIAILYCFLNGEVRNSLANRRKETLHRILQTNEYLRSKY
;
A
#
# COMPACT_ATOMS: atom_id res chain seq x y z
N MET A 1 -30.26 -18.12 -24.62
CA MET A 1 -28.86 -17.83 -24.99
C MET A 1 -28.66 -16.35 -24.74
N ASP A 2 -28.57 -15.97 -23.47
CA ASP A 2 -28.45 -14.58 -23.03
C ASP A 2 -27.16 -14.51 -22.22
N GLY A 3 -26.10 -14.08 -22.88
CA GLY A 3 -24.75 -14.18 -22.34
C GLY A 3 -23.78 -13.35 -23.16
N LEU A 4 -23.99 -12.04 -23.16
CA LEU A 4 -23.03 -11.02 -23.61
C LEU A 4 -23.48 -9.65 -23.06
N GLU A 5 -23.50 -9.51 -21.72
CA GLU A 5 -23.49 -8.17 -21.12
C GLU A 5 -22.14 -7.53 -21.43
N ILE A 6 -22.18 -6.54 -22.33
CA ILE A 6 -21.02 -5.87 -22.93
C ILE A 6 -20.24 -5.14 -21.83
N ARG A 7 -19.04 -5.66 -21.56
CA ARG A 7 -17.95 -5.04 -20.80
C ARG A 7 -17.64 -3.65 -21.36
N GLY A 8 -17.81 -2.59 -20.57
CA GLY A 8 -17.34 -1.23 -20.83
C GLY A 8 -17.74 -0.64 -22.20
N SER A 9 -18.92 -0.02 -22.29
CA SER A 9 -19.32 0.65 -23.53
C SER A 9 -18.47 1.91 -23.77
N THR A 10 -17.47 1.84 -24.65
CA THR A 10 -16.77 3.06 -25.12
C THR A 10 -17.74 4.00 -25.86
N TRP A 11 -17.36 5.27 -26.02
CA TRP A 11 -18.13 6.24 -26.83
C TRP A 11 -18.54 5.69 -28.20
N GLU A 12 -17.63 4.99 -28.87
CA GLU A 12 -17.88 4.38 -30.18
C GLU A 12 -18.93 3.26 -30.12
N LEU A 13 -18.85 2.38 -29.10
CA LEU A 13 -19.88 1.36 -28.87
C LEU A 13 -21.24 2.00 -28.56
N CYS A 14 -21.25 3.10 -27.82
CA CYS A 14 -22.46 3.83 -27.49
C CYS A 14 -23.13 4.41 -28.74
N LYS A 15 -22.36 5.04 -29.62
CA LYS A 15 -22.83 5.53 -30.91
C LYS A 15 -23.39 4.42 -31.79
N ILE A 16 -22.68 3.30 -31.89
CA ILE A 16 -23.13 2.16 -32.71
C ILE A 16 -24.46 1.62 -32.17
N LYS A 17 -24.58 1.48 -30.84
CA LYS A 17 -25.78 0.93 -30.18
C LYS A 17 -27.06 1.70 -30.51
N TYR A 18 -26.98 3.02 -30.64
CA TYR A 18 -28.14 3.88 -30.91
C TYR A 18 -28.12 4.55 -32.28
N LYS A 19 -27.25 4.10 -33.21
CA LYS A 19 -27.10 4.68 -34.55
C LYS A 19 -28.39 4.66 -35.38
N GLN A 20 -29.24 3.65 -35.16
CA GLN A 20 -30.48 3.44 -35.92
C GLN A 20 -31.71 4.07 -35.26
N PHE A 21 -31.56 4.71 -34.09
CA PHE A 21 -32.70 5.33 -33.42
C PHE A 21 -33.11 6.61 -34.14
N THR A 22 -34.37 6.67 -34.57
CA THR A 22 -35.01 7.88 -35.08
C THR A 22 -36.18 8.26 -34.17
N PRO A 23 -36.25 9.52 -33.69
CA PRO A 23 -37.37 9.94 -32.86
C PRO A 23 -38.67 9.91 -33.68
N PRO A 24 -39.80 9.47 -33.09
CA PRO A 24 -41.11 9.53 -33.74
C PRO A 24 -41.48 10.96 -34.15
N HIS A 25 -42.17 11.11 -35.29
CA HIS A 25 -42.57 12.42 -35.80
C HIS A 25 -43.40 13.21 -34.78
N GLY A 26 -42.98 14.44 -34.50
CA GLY A 26 -43.65 15.34 -33.56
C GLY A 26 -43.21 15.21 -32.10
N GLU A 27 -42.31 14.27 -31.78
CA GLU A 27 -41.80 14.10 -30.41
C GLU A 27 -40.39 14.68 -30.23
N LEU A 28 -40.17 15.36 -29.10
CA LEU A 28 -38.84 15.81 -28.68
C LEU A 28 -38.16 14.73 -27.84
N TRP A 29 -36.88 14.49 -28.13
CA TRP A 29 -36.06 13.47 -27.48
C TRP A 29 -34.67 14.00 -27.21
N CYS A 30 -34.08 13.60 -26.09
CA CYS A 30 -32.66 13.74 -25.83
C CYS A 30 -31.90 12.65 -26.59
N ASN A 31 -30.84 13.07 -27.29
CA ASN A 31 -29.95 12.16 -28.01
C ASN A 31 -29.18 11.23 -27.06
N SER A 32 -28.78 10.05 -27.56
CA SER A 32 -27.90 9.16 -26.82
C SER A 32 -26.57 9.83 -26.52
N VAL A 33 -26.05 9.66 -25.30
CA VAL A 33 -24.79 10.29 -24.89
C VAL A 33 -23.96 9.37 -24.01
N TRP A 34 -22.64 9.42 -24.20
CA TRP A 34 -21.66 8.81 -23.30
C TRP A 34 -21.16 9.90 -22.36
N ASP A 35 -21.26 9.67 -21.05
CA ASP A 35 -20.83 10.61 -20.01
C ASP A 35 -19.51 10.20 -19.34
N SER A 36 -18.69 9.40 -20.02
CA SER A 36 -17.46 8.78 -19.52
C SER A 36 -17.64 7.60 -18.57
N LEU A 37 -18.86 7.31 -18.10
CA LEU A 37 -19.16 6.18 -17.22
C LEU A 37 -20.23 5.23 -17.79
N LEU A 38 -21.33 5.80 -18.30
CA LEU A 38 -22.46 5.06 -18.84
C LEU A 38 -22.90 5.60 -20.21
N CYS A 39 -23.41 4.67 -21.02
CA CYS A 39 -24.01 4.98 -22.31
C CYS A 39 -25.52 5.20 -22.12
N TRP A 40 -25.95 6.45 -22.17
CA TRP A 40 -27.34 6.84 -21.97
C TRP A 40 -28.16 6.64 -23.25
N PRO A 41 -29.30 5.91 -23.18
CA PRO A 41 -30.17 5.73 -24.33
C PRO A 41 -30.87 7.05 -24.70
N PRO A 42 -31.33 7.17 -25.96
CA PRO A 42 -32.26 8.22 -26.35
C PRO A 42 -33.48 8.19 -25.44
N THR A 43 -33.86 9.36 -24.91
CA THR A 43 -34.89 9.47 -23.87
C THR A 43 -35.87 10.56 -24.23
N LYS A 44 -37.17 10.31 -24.07
CA LYS A 44 -38.23 11.26 -24.43
C LYS A 44 -38.12 12.55 -23.59
N ALA A 45 -38.45 13.70 -24.18
CA ALA A 45 -38.50 14.97 -23.46
C ALA A 45 -39.43 14.89 -22.23
N PHE A 46 -39.05 15.60 -21.16
CA PHE A 46 -39.77 15.61 -19.88
C PHE A 46 -39.84 14.24 -19.18
N SER A 47 -38.89 13.34 -19.45
CA SER A 47 -38.82 12.03 -18.81
C SER A 47 -37.44 11.75 -18.19
N THR A 48 -37.43 10.83 -17.22
CA THR A 48 -36.22 10.39 -16.52
C THR A 48 -35.88 8.98 -16.91
N VAL A 49 -34.63 8.74 -17.28
CA VAL A 49 -34.08 7.41 -17.53
C VAL A 49 -33.26 6.94 -16.34
N LYS A 50 -33.38 5.65 -16.00
CA LYS A 50 -32.60 5.01 -14.93
C LYS A 50 -31.74 3.90 -15.52
N GLN A 51 -30.51 3.80 -15.06
CA GLN A 51 -29.60 2.71 -15.40
C GLN A 51 -28.95 2.14 -14.14
N ARG A 52 -28.53 0.88 -14.19
CA ARG A 52 -27.73 0.30 -13.10
C ARG A 52 -26.41 1.03 -12.99
N CYS A 53 -25.91 1.19 -11.76
CA CYS A 53 -24.62 1.80 -11.52
C CYS A 53 -23.50 1.07 -12.28
N PRO A 54 -22.54 1.80 -12.86
CA PRO A 54 -21.46 1.21 -13.66
C PRO A 54 -20.59 0.27 -12.81
N PHE A 55 -19.93 -0.65 -13.50
CA PHE A 55 -18.99 -1.59 -12.88
C PHE A 55 -17.63 -0.92 -12.66
N GLU A 56 -17.60 0.05 -11.74
CA GLU A 56 -16.39 0.79 -11.33
C GLU A 56 -16.04 0.55 -9.87
N ASP A 57 -14.76 0.73 -9.51
CA ASP A 57 -14.28 0.56 -8.14
C ASP A 57 -14.99 1.56 -7.20
N GLY A 58 -15.50 1.05 -6.07
CA GLY A 58 -16.18 1.86 -5.06
C GLY A 58 -17.66 2.15 -5.33
N PHE A 59 -18.20 1.70 -6.47
CA PHE A 59 -19.62 1.83 -6.81
C PHE A 59 -20.42 0.58 -6.38
N ASP A 60 -21.71 0.70 -6.13
CA ASP A 60 -22.63 -0.38 -5.79
C ASP A 60 -23.55 -0.67 -6.99
N THR A 61 -23.30 -1.79 -7.68
CA THR A 61 -24.01 -2.20 -8.89
C THR A 61 -25.45 -2.64 -8.64
N THR A 62 -25.87 -2.78 -7.37
CA THR A 62 -27.27 -3.08 -7.02
C THR A 62 -28.15 -1.83 -7.07
N LYS A 63 -27.53 -0.65 -7.03
CA LYS A 63 -28.21 0.65 -7.09
C LYS A 63 -28.37 1.13 -8.53
N PHE A 64 -29.14 2.20 -8.68
CA PHE A 64 -29.44 2.84 -9.95
C PHE A 64 -29.02 4.31 -9.93
N VAL A 65 -28.56 4.78 -11.08
CA VAL A 65 -28.32 6.20 -11.36
C VAL A 65 -29.39 6.69 -12.34
N GLU A 66 -29.79 7.93 -12.15
CA GLU A 66 -30.88 8.56 -12.89
C GLU A 66 -30.37 9.78 -13.63
N LYS A 67 -30.94 10.02 -14.81
CA LYS A 67 -30.66 11.18 -15.65
C LYS A 67 -31.94 11.69 -16.28
N LYS A 68 -32.11 13.01 -16.32
CA LYS A 68 -33.36 13.65 -16.73
C LYS A 68 -33.23 14.37 -18.06
N CYS A 69 -34.21 14.14 -18.92
CA CYS A 69 -34.34 14.84 -20.20
C CYS A 69 -35.29 16.02 -20.04
N GLY A 70 -34.82 17.22 -20.39
CA GLY A 70 -35.59 18.45 -20.29
C GLY A 70 -36.71 18.54 -21.33
N TYR A 71 -37.56 19.56 -21.20
CA TYR A 71 -38.69 19.81 -22.09
C TYR A 71 -38.27 20.17 -23.53
N ASN A 72 -37.08 20.72 -23.70
CA ASN A 72 -36.52 21.16 -24.99
C ASN A 72 -35.78 20.04 -25.75
N GLY A 73 -35.84 18.79 -25.28
CA GLY A 73 -35.09 17.69 -25.87
C GLY A 73 -33.57 17.74 -25.61
N ARG A 74 -33.13 18.49 -24.59
CA ARG A 74 -31.74 18.50 -24.11
C ARG A 74 -31.63 17.91 -22.71
N TRP A 75 -30.48 17.32 -22.40
CA TRP A 75 -30.23 16.76 -21.08
C TRP A 75 -30.14 17.88 -20.03
N GLU A 76 -30.68 17.65 -18.83
CA GLU A 76 -30.62 18.64 -17.75
C GLU A 76 -29.22 18.71 -17.13
N GLY A 77 -28.75 19.92 -16.86
CA GLY A 77 -27.53 20.18 -16.08
C GLY A 77 -27.75 20.02 -14.58
N GLN A 78 -26.69 20.16 -13.79
CA GLN A 78 -26.72 19.96 -12.33
C GLN A 78 -27.74 20.86 -11.60
N ASN A 79 -27.94 22.07 -12.12
CA ASN A 79 -28.87 23.07 -11.56
C ASN A 79 -30.30 22.95 -12.16
N GLY A 80 -30.57 21.93 -12.97
CA GLY A 80 -31.83 21.75 -13.69
C GLY A 80 -32.01 22.68 -14.90
N SER A 81 -31.00 23.49 -15.24
CA SER A 81 -30.99 24.28 -16.48
C SER A 81 -30.70 23.38 -17.69
N SER A 82 -31.41 23.62 -18.79
CA SER A 82 -31.22 22.94 -20.08
C SER A 82 -30.75 23.92 -21.19
N THR A 83 -30.22 25.07 -20.78
CA THR A 83 -29.92 26.23 -21.63
C THR A 83 -28.45 26.37 -22.03
N ASP A 84 -27.52 25.82 -21.26
CA ASP A 84 -26.08 26.05 -21.47
C ASP A 84 -25.48 25.07 -22.50
N GLU A 85 -24.40 25.45 -23.19
CA GLU A 85 -23.68 24.57 -24.13
C GLU A 85 -23.07 23.33 -23.44
N GLU A 86 -22.85 23.37 -22.11
CA GLU A 86 -22.49 22.20 -21.29
C GLU A 86 -23.61 21.14 -21.16
N SER A 87 -24.86 21.46 -21.58
CA SER A 87 -26.01 20.54 -21.53
C SER A 87 -25.96 19.40 -22.56
N ILE A 88 -24.96 19.36 -23.44
CA ILE A 88 -24.82 18.30 -24.46
C ILE A 88 -24.64 16.94 -23.77
N HIS A 89 -23.81 16.88 -22.73
CA HIS A 89 -23.61 15.66 -21.95
C HIS A 89 -24.63 15.52 -20.83
N GLY A 90 -25.12 16.63 -20.25
CA GLY A 90 -26.05 16.61 -19.12
C GLY A 90 -25.46 16.02 -17.84
N TRP A 91 -26.17 16.16 -16.73
CA TRP A 91 -25.71 15.74 -15.41
C TRP A 91 -26.44 14.48 -14.92
N ALA A 92 -25.71 13.57 -14.30
CA ALA A 92 -26.26 12.38 -13.65
C ALA A 92 -25.69 12.25 -12.23
N ASN A 93 -26.56 11.95 -11.26
CA ASN A 93 -26.17 11.88 -9.85
C ASN A 93 -25.57 10.51 -9.47
N TYR A 94 -24.27 10.36 -9.69
CA TYR A 94 -23.53 9.14 -9.33
C TYR A 94 -23.25 8.98 -7.82
N THR A 95 -23.53 9.99 -6.99
CA THR A 95 -23.33 9.90 -5.54
C THR A 95 -24.17 8.78 -4.93
N THR A 96 -25.34 8.50 -5.51
CA THR A 96 -26.21 7.38 -5.13
C THR A 96 -25.54 6.02 -5.32
N CYS A 97 -24.68 5.89 -6.33
CA CYS A 97 -23.94 4.67 -6.64
C CYS A 97 -22.79 4.40 -5.69
N LEU A 98 -22.37 5.34 -4.83
CA LEU A 98 -21.24 5.11 -3.95
C LEU A 98 -21.55 4.05 -2.88
N THR A 99 -20.56 3.23 -2.58
CA THR A 99 -20.56 2.37 -1.38
C THR A 99 -20.63 3.23 -0.11
N PRO A 100 -21.26 2.76 0.98
CA PRO A 100 -21.39 3.53 2.21
C PRO A 100 -20.06 4.09 2.75
N GLU A 101 -19.00 3.30 2.63
CA GLU A 101 -17.65 3.65 3.07
C GLU A 101 -17.05 4.76 2.21
N LEU A 102 -17.13 4.62 0.88
CA LEU A 102 -16.63 5.62 -0.06
C LEU A 102 -17.45 6.92 0.01
N PHE A 103 -18.76 6.84 0.23
CA PHE A 103 -19.62 8.00 0.43
C PHE A 103 -19.18 8.83 1.65
N ARG A 104 -18.85 8.17 2.78
CA ARG A 104 -18.33 8.85 3.98
C ARG A 104 -16.98 9.51 3.71
N LEU A 105 -16.09 8.83 2.99
CA LEU A 105 -14.79 9.40 2.62
C LEU A 105 -14.95 10.61 1.68
N HIS A 106 -15.79 10.48 0.65
CA HIS A 106 -16.10 11.55 -0.28
C HIS A 106 -16.64 12.78 0.46
N GLY A 107 -17.55 12.59 1.41
CA GLY A 107 -18.08 13.67 2.25
C GLY A 107 -17.02 14.38 3.11
N LYS A 108 -16.01 13.66 3.62
CA LYS A 108 -14.89 14.26 4.38
C LYS A 108 -13.86 14.98 3.48
N VAL A 109 -13.65 14.48 2.26
CA VAL A 109 -12.65 15.02 1.34
C VAL A 109 -13.17 16.28 0.66
N TYR A 110 -14.40 16.24 0.15
CA TYR A 110 -15.01 17.27 -0.70
C TYR A 110 -15.95 18.23 0.04
N THR A 111 -15.77 18.44 1.35
CA THR A 111 -16.50 19.49 2.09
C THR A 111 -16.34 20.86 1.42
N ASN A 112 -15.14 21.13 0.88
CA ASN A 112 -14.84 22.27 0.01
C ASN A 112 -14.21 21.72 -1.28
N PRO A 113 -14.78 22.01 -2.47
CA PRO A 113 -14.25 21.49 -3.74
C PRO A 113 -12.77 21.80 -3.98
N GLN A 114 -12.32 23.02 -3.67
CA GLN A 114 -10.92 23.44 -3.85
C GLN A 114 -9.98 22.67 -2.92
N GLU A 115 -10.37 22.45 -1.67
CA GLU A 115 -9.57 21.66 -0.73
C GLU A 115 -9.56 20.17 -1.09
N GLY A 116 -10.65 19.65 -1.64
CA GLY A 116 -10.77 18.28 -2.12
C GLY A 116 -9.76 17.98 -3.23
N GLU A 117 -9.65 18.88 -4.22
CA GLU A 117 -8.66 18.77 -5.29
C GLU A 117 -7.23 18.81 -4.76
N MET A 118 -6.92 19.70 -3.81
CA MET A 118 -5.59 19.74 -3.18
C MET A 118 -5.27 18.44 -2.42
N LYS A 119 -6.24 17.87 -1.69
CA LYS A 119 -6.06 16.58 -0.98
C LYS A 119 -5.79 15.44 -1.95
N LEU A 120 -6.44 15.42 -3.12
CA LEU A 120 -6.17 14.43 -4.16
C LEU A 120 -4.80 14.58 -4.80
N ASP A 121 -4.37 15.81 -5.13
CA ASP A 121 -3.02 16.05 -5.65
C ASP A 121 -1.96 15.57 -4.65
N ILE A 122 -2.13 15.89 -3.36
CA ILE A 122 -1.25 15.40 -2.29
C ILE A 122 -1.21 13.86 -2.27
N ALA A 123 -2.35 13.19 -2.39
CA ALA A 123 -2.42 11.73 -2.42
C ALA A 123 -1.68 11.14 -3.64
N GLU A 124 -1.76 11.78 -4.81
CA GLU A 124 -1.04 11.34 -5.99
C GLU A 124 0.49 11.55 -5.88
N LYS A 125 0.91 12.71 -5.35
CA LYS A 125 2.34 13.00 -5.12
C LYS A 125 2.95 12.05 -4.10
N THR A 126 2.26 11.81 -2.98
CA THR A 126 2.74 10.90 -1.92
C THR A 126 2.81 9.45 -2.39
N ARG A 127 1.88 9.01 -3.25
CA ARG A 127 1.93 7.70 -3.90
C ARG A 127 3.14 7.55 -4.83
N THR A 128 3.49 8.60 -5.57
CA THR A 128 4.69 8.62 -6.41
C THR A 128 5.96 8.54 -5.55
N LEU A 129 6.01 9.31 -4.46
CA LEU A 129 7.11 9.25 -3.48
C LEU A 129 7.25 7.83 -2.91
N GLU A 130 6.14 7.19 -2.57
CA GLU A 130 6.15 5.84 -2.04
C GLU A 130 6.66 4.80 -3.05
N PHE A 131 6.22 4.89 -4.31
CA PHE A 131 6.74 4.03 -5.37
C PHE A 131 8.26 4.14 -5.53
N VAL A 132 8.80 5.36 -5.56
CA VAL A 132 10.24 5.61 -5.66
C VAL A 132 10.98 5.11 -4.42
N GLY A 133 10.47 5.41 -3.23
CA GLY A 133 11.09 5.00 -1.96
C GLY A 133 11.14 3.48 -1.80
N LEU A 134 10.06 2.77 -2.13
CA LEU A 134 10.00 1.32 -2.10
C LEU A 134 10.99 0.68 -3.09
N SER A 135 11.16 1.27 -4.27
CA SER A 135 12.12 0.81 -5.27
C SER A 135 13.57 0.91 -4.78
N ILE A 136 13.93 2.05 -4.16
CA ILE A 136 15.26 2.24 -3.56
C ILE A 136 15.47 1.27 -2.40
N SER A 137 14.48 1.13 -1.51
CA SER A 137 14.51 0.18 -0.40
C SER A 137 14.70 -1.26 -0.87
N LEU A 138 14.04 -1.67 -1.95
CA LEU A 138 14.18 -3.01 -2.52
C LEU A 138 15.63 -3.30 -2.94
N VAL A 139 16.26 -2.37 -3.66
CA VAL A 139 17.67 -2.53 -4.10
C VAL A 139 18.60 -2.67 -2.89
N ALA A 140 18.41 -1.83 -1.87
CA ALA A 140 19.22 -1.88 -0.65
C ALA A 140 19.04 -3.19 0.13
N LEU A 141 17.80 -3.69 0.24
CA LEU A 141 17.48 -4.95 0.92
C LEU A 141 18.07 -6.16 0.17
N LEU A 142 17.95 -6.20 -1.16
CA LEU A 142 18.52 -7.27 -1.98
C LEU A 142 20.05 -7.29 -1.90
N ALA A 143 20.70 -6.13 -1.95
CA ALA A 143 22.14 -6.01 -1.76
C ALA A 143 22.56 -6.54 -0.37
N SER A 144 21.83 -6.16 0.68
CA SER A 144 22.12 -6.59 2.05
C SER A 144 21.93 -8.10 2.25
N LEU A 145 20.84 -8.67 1.71
CA LEU A 145 20.61 -10.12 1.71
C LEU A 145 21.74 -10.87 0.99
N THR A 146 22.18 -10.36 -0.15
CA THR A 146 23.29 -10.94 -0.93
C THR A 146 24.57 -10.98 -0.10
N ILE A 147 24.90 -9.87 0.58
CA ILE A 147 26.07 -9.79 1.48
C ILE A 147 25.94 -10.84 2.59
N PHE A 148 24.83 -10.82 3.35
CA PHE A 148 24.68 -11.76 4.47
C PHE A 148 24.63 -13.22 4.05
N CYS A 149 24.16 -13.54 2.84
CA CYS A 149 24.17 -14.91 2.31
C CYS A 149 25.56 -15.35 1.84
N ARG A 150 26.40 -14.45 1.31
CA ARG A 150 27.74 -14.78 0.82
C ARG A 150 28.78 -14.92 1.92
N PHE A 151 28.73 -14.10 2.98
CA PHE A 151 29.72 -14.14 4.05
C PHE A 151 29.31 -15.12 5.15
N ARG A 152 29.87 -16.33 5.12
CA ARG A 152 29.66 -17.36 6.15
C ARG A 152 30.09 -16.89 7.55
N SER A 153 31.11 -16.03 7.63
CA SER A 153 31.63 -15.42 8.87
C SER A 153 30.56 -14.67 9.68
N LEU A 154 29.55 -14.12 9.00
CA LEU A 154 28.49 -13.32 9.64
C LEU A 154 27.30 -14.18 10.12
N ARG A 155 27.37 -15.51 10.08
CA ARG A 155 26.22 -16.41 10.29
C ARG A 155 25.99 -16.70 11.79
N ASN A 156 25.39 -15.75 12.49
CA ASN A 156 25.02 -15.84 13.90
C ASN A 156 23.49 -15.85 14.07
N THR A 157 22.98 -16.19 15.25
CA THR A 157 21.52 -16.23 15.52
C THR A 157 20.84 -14.88 15.24
N ARG A 158 21.48 -13.78 15.64
CA ARG A 158 21.04 -12.41 15.35
C ARG A 158 20.88 -12.16 13.84
N THR A 159 21.90 -12.46 13.04
CA THR A 159 21.84 -12.22 11.59
C THR A 159 20.86 -13.14 10.88
N ARG A 160 20.53 -14.31 11.45
CA ARG A 160 19.44 -15.16 10.93
C ARG A 160 18.07 -14.52 11.15
N ILE A 161 17.84 -13.84 12.27
CA ILE A 161 16.60 -13.08 12.50
C ILE A 161 16.50 -11.92 11.49
N HIS A 162 17.59 -11.15 11.35
CA HIS A 162 17.69 -10.04 10.38
C HIS A 162 17.39 -10.49 8.95
N LYS A 163 17.94 -11.64 8.52
CA LYS A 163 17.64 -12.22 7.21
C LYS A 163 16.16 -12.51 7.01
N ASN A 164 15.48 -13.09 8.00
CA ASN A 164 14.06 -13.39 7.87
C ASN A 164 13.22 -12.10 7.79
N LEU A 165 13.56 -11.08 8.59
CA LEU A 165 12.94 -9.77 8.48
C LEU A 165 13.14 -9.16 7.08
N PHE A 166 14.37 -9.21 6.55
CA PHE A 166 14.67 -8.67 5.22
C PHE A 166 13.94 -9.43 4.12
N VAL A 167 13.81 -10.75 4.24
CA VAL A 167 13.00 -11.56 3.30
C VAL A 167 11.54 -11.15 3.38
N ALA A 168 10.97 -11.00 4.57
CA ALA A 168 9.58 -10.56 4.73
C ALA A 168 9.34 -9.16 4.12
N MET A 169 10.28 -8.22 4.34
CA MET A 169 10.25 -6.89 3.74
C MET A 169 10.36 -6.95 2.21
N VAL A 170 11.29 -7.73 1.65
CA VAL A 170 11.44 -7.87 0.20
C VAL A 170 10.17 -8.43 -0.43
N VAL A 171 9.59 -9.49 0.14
CA VAL A 171 8.35 -10.08 -0.37
C VAL A 171 7.21 -9.06 -0.33
N GLN A 172 7.05 -8.34 0.78
CA GLN A 172 6.03 -7.29 0.92
C GLN A 172 6.22 -6.15 -0.09
N VAL A 173 7.44 -5.65 -0.25
CA VAL A 173 7.77 -4.56 -1.19
C VAL A 173 7.54 -5.00 -2.63
N LEU A 174 7.96 -6.22 -3.00
CA LEU A 174 7.78 -6.77 -4.35
C LEU A 174 6.30 -6.86 -4.73
N ILE A 175 5.47 -7.45 -3.86
CA ILE A 175 4.02 -7.58 -4.12
C ILE A 175 3.39 -6.18 -4.25
N ARG A 176 3.77 -5.24 -3.38
CA ARG A 176 3.23 -3.88 -3.42
C ARG A 176 3.62 -3.14 -4.70
N LEU A 177 4.86 -3.25 -5.14
CA LEU A 177 5.32 -2.66 -6.40
C LEU A 177 4.61 -3.28 -7.61
N ILE A 178 4.41 -4.60 -7.63
CA ILE A 178 3.65 -5.29 -8.68
C ILE A 178 2.24 -4.70 -8.79
N LEU A 179 1.54 -4.53 -7.66
CA LEU A 179 0.21 -3.93 -7.62
C LEU A 179 0.22 -2.47 -8.09
N TYR A 180 1.23 -1.67 -7.72
CA TYR A 180 1.32 -0.28 -8.15
C TYR A 180 1.59 -0.14 -9.65
N ILE A 181 2.44 -1.00 -10.21
CA ILE A 181 2.69 -1.06 -11.65
C ILE A 181 1.41 -1.47 -12.41
N ASP A 182 0.66 -2.45 -11.90
CA ASP A 182 -0.62 -2.86 -12.48
C ASP A 182 -1.62 -1.69 -12.51
N ILE A 183 -1.76 -0.95 -11.40
CA ILE A 183 -2.65 0.21 -11.30
C ILE A 183 -2.21 1.34 -12.25
N GLU A 184 -0.93 1.75 -12.24
CA GLU A 184 -0.48 2.90 -13.02
C GLU A 184 -0.31 2.61 -14.51
N VAL A 185 0.24 1.46 -14.87
CA VAL A 185 0.62 1.16 -16.25
C VAL A 185 -0.50 0.44 -17.00
N LEU A 186 -1.20 -0.50 -16.34
CA LEU A 186 -2.19 -1.33 -17.01
C LEU A 186 -3.60 -0.75 -16.92
N ARG A 187 -3.96 -0.04 -15.83
CA ARG A 187 -5.31 0.54 -15.64
C ARG A 187 -5.48 1.93 -16.26
N LYS A 188 -4.50 2.84 -16.15
CA LYS A 188 -4.62 4.22 -16.69
C LYS A 188 -4.51 4.31 -18.22
N LYS A 189 -3.85 3.36 -18.89
CA LYS A 189 -3.59 3.43 -20.34
C LYS A 189 -4.79 3.15 -21.24
N THR A 190 -5.92 2.65 -20.72
CA THR A 190 -7.09 2.36 -21.58
C THR A 190 -8.40 2.50 -20.79
N PRO A 191 -9.10 3.64 -20.87
CA PRO A 191 -10.43 3.77 -20.28
C PRO A 191 -11.38 2.77 -20.97
N GLY A 192 -12.07 1.94 -20.18
CA GLY A 192 -13.10 1.02 -20.66
C GLY A 192 -12.66 -0.43 -20.96
N THR A 193 -11.39 -0.82 -20.73
CA THR A 193 -10.97 -2.23 -20.80
C THR A 193 -10.19 -2.61 -19.55
N GLN A 194 -10.78 -3.44 -18.67
CA GLN A 194 -10.04 -4.04 -17.55
C GLN A 194 -8.92 -4.95 -18.11
N ARG A 195 -7.68 -4.48 -18.01
CA ARG A 195 -6.46 -5.25 -18.32
C ARG A 195 -5.64 -5.42 -17.06
N GLY A 196 -4.81 -6.47 -17.00
CA GLY A 196 -3.95 -6.76 -15.84
C GLY A 196 -4.58 -7.70 -14.81
N ILE A 197 -4.12 -7.60 -13.56
CA ILE A 197 -4.53 -8.49 -12.45
C ILE A 197 -6.05 -8.40 -12.22
N GLY A 198 -6.65 -7.24 -12.46
CA GLY A 198 -8.10 -7.01 -12.37
C GLY A 198 -8.96 -7.76 -13.40
N ASN A 199 -8.38 -8.32 -14.47
CA ASN A 199 -9.13 -9.14 -15.44
C ASN A 199 -9.40 -10.56 -14.91
N THR A 200 -8.59 -11.03 -13.95
CA THR A 200 -8.68 -12.35 -13.33
C THR A 200 -8.95 -12.20 -11.82
N PRO A 201 -10.21 -12.30 -11.39
CA PRO A 201 -10.60 -11.93 -10.02
C PRO A 201 -9.92 -12.79 -8.95
N PHE A 202 -9.79 -14.11 -9.16
CA PHE A 202 -9.07 -14.99 -8.24
C PHE A 202 -7.60 -14.60 -8.04
N LEU A 203 -6.90 -14.20 -9.11
CA LEU A 203 -5.52 -13.76 -9.03
C LEU A 203 -5.41 -12.43 -8.28
N CYS A 204 -6.38 -11.55 -8.48
CA CYS A 204 -6.45 -10.27 -7.79
C CYS A 204 -6.65 -10.45 -6.29
N GLU A 205 -7.66 -11.23 -5.89
CA GLU A 205 -7.92 -11.56 -4.49
C GLU A 205 -6.72 -12.22 -3.83
N ALA A 206 -6.12 -13.23 -4.48
CA ALA A 206 -4.93 -13.91 -3.98
C ALA A 206 -3.74 -12.94 -3.80
N THR A 207 -3.56 -11.97 -4.70
CA THR A 207 -2.46 -10.98 -4.60
C THR A 207 -2.66 -10.06 -3.40
N TYR A 208 -3.89 -9.60 -3.15
CA TYR A 208 -4.21 -8.77 -1.97
C TYR A 208 -4.08 -9.56 -0.65
N VAL A 209 -4.54 -10.81 -0.61
CA VAL A 209 -4.32 -11.71 0.54
C VAL A 209 -2.82 -11.88 0.81
N LEU A 210 -2.05 -12.12 -0.24
CA LEU A 210 -0.60 -12.31 -0.13
C LEU A 210 0.10 -11.02 0.33
N LEU A 211 -0.34 -9.85 -0.12
CA LEU A 211 0.15 -8.56 0.36
C LEU A 211 -0.06 -8.41 1.86
N GLU A 212 -1.28 -8.65 2.34
CA GLU A 212 -1.63 -8.54 3.77
C GLU A 212 -0.90 -9.58 4.62
N TYR A 213 -0.70 -10.78 4.08
CA TYR A 213 0.16 -11.79 4.71
C TYR A 213 1.60 -11.31 4.83
N ALA A 214 2.21 -10.85 3.75
CA ALA A 214 3.59 -10.37 3.75
C ALA A 214 3.77 -9.16 4.69
N LYS A 215 2.82 -8.23 4.72
CA LYS A 215 2.78 -7.10 5.66
C LYS A 215 2.71 -7.58 7.11
N THR A 216 1.83 -8.54 7.42
CA THR A 216 1.70 -9.10 8.78
C THR A 216 2.95 -9.85 9.21
N ALA A 217 3.54 -10.67 8.32
CA ALA A 217 4.78 -11.37 8.58
C ALA A 217 5.94 -10.41 8.84
N MET A 218 6.02 -9.31 8.08
CA MET A 218 6.99 -8.25 8.32
C MET A 218 6.86 -7.67 9.75
N PHE A 219 5.65 -7.32 10.19
CA PHE A 219 5.42 -6.84 11.57
C PHE A 219 5.77 -7.88 12.63
N MET A 220 5.44 -9.15 12.40
CA MET A 220 5.82 -10.23 13.33
C MET A 220 7.33 -10.44 13.42
N TRP A 221 8.05 -10.32 12.31
CA TRP A 221 9.52 -10.37 12.33
C TRP A 221 10.14 -9.15 13.00
N MET A 222 9.56 -7.94 12.84
CA MET A 222 9.96 -6.76 13.60
C MET A 222 9.72 -6.95 15.11
N PHE A 223 8.62 -7.59 15.50
CA PHE A 223 8.34 -7.95 16.89
C PHE A 223 9.38 -8.90 17.47
N ILE A 224 9.65 -9.99 16.75
CA ILE A 224 10.64 -10.99 17.16
C ILE A 224 12.02 -10.34 17.32
N GLU A 225 12.39 -9.44 16.41
CA GLU A 225 13.61 -8.67 16.55
C GLU A 225 13.62 -7.78 17.79
N GLY A 226 12.53 -7.03 18.04
CA GLY A 226 12.40 -6.19 19.23
C GLY A 226 12.51 -7.00 20.52
N LEU A 227 11.82 -8.14 20.59
CA LEU A 227 11.88 -9.08 21.72
C LEU A 227 13.29 -9.66 21.90
N PHE A 228 13.95 -10.05 20.80
CA PHE A 228 15.31 -10.58 20.84
C PHE A 228 16.31 -9.54 21.37
N LEU A 229 16.24 -8.31 20.87
CA LEU A 229 17.08 -7.20 21.34
C LEU A 229 16.81 -6.86 22.80
N HIS A 230 15.54 -6.83 23.21
CA HIS A 230 15.15 -6.61 24.60
C HIS A 230 15.78 -7.66 25.51
N ASN A 231 15.54 -8.94 25.24
CA ASN A 231 16.05 -10.05 26.06
C ASN A 231 17.59 -10.06 26.14
N MET A 232 18.27 -9.80 25.02
CA MET A 232 19.74 -9.73 24.98
C MET A 232 20.29 -8.61 25.88
N VAL A 233 19.62 -7.45 25.91
CA VAL A 233 20.08 -6.28 26.69
C VAL A 233 19.71 -6.39 28.17
N THR A 234 18.51 -6.89 28.48
CA THR A 234 17.96 -6.90 29.85
C THR A 234 18.28 -8.16 30.62
N VAL A 235 18.22 -9.35 30.00
CA VAL A 235 18.26 -10.61 30.74
C VAL A 235 19.61 -11.34 30.63
N THR A 236 20.51 -10.92 29.73
CA THR A 236 21.93 -11.36 29.59
C THR A 236 22.24 -12.87 29.52
N VAL A 237 21.27 -13.78 29.73
CA VAL A 237 21.52 -15.22 29.94
C VAL A 237 20.35 -16.05 29.39
N PHE A 238 20.22 -16.29 28.08
CA PHE A 238 19.33 -17.38 27.61
C PHE A 238 19.80 -18.04 26.30
N GLN A 239 19.79 -19.38 26.32
CA GLN A 239 20.42 -20.35 25.41
C GLN A 239 19.90 -20.34 23.95
N GLU A 240 20.83 -20.51 23.01
CA GLU A 240 20.74 -20.03 21.63
C GLU A 240 19.95 -20.87 20.60
N THR A 241 19.61 -22.13 20.87
CA THR A 241 19.13 -23.05 19.79
C THR A 241 17.66 -23.45 19.88
N SER A 242 17.12 -23.72 21.07
CA SER A 242 15.74 -24.21 21.24
C SER A 242 14.69 -23.13 20.87
N TYR A 243 14.89 -21.90 21.33
CA TYR A 243 13.95 -20.79 21.12
C TYR A 243 13.89 -20.28 19.67
N TYR A 244 14.97 -20.44 18.89
CA TYR A 244 14.98 -20.00 17.49
C TYR A 244 13.95 -20.74 16.63
N ARG A 245 13.71 -22.04 16.90
CA ARG A 245 12.68 -22.81 16.20
C ARG A 245 11.29 -22.24 16.47
N MET A 246 11.01 -21.87 17.72
CA MET A 246 9.77 -21.22 18.13
C MET A 246 9.60 -19.85 17.45
N TYR A 247 10.62 -19.00 17.45
CA TYR A 247 10.56 -17.69 16.76
C TYR A 247 10.24 -17.83 15.27
N ARG A 248 10.77 -18.85 14.59
CA ARG A 248 10.44 -19.11 13.19
C ARG A 248 8.98 -19.50 12.99
N PHE A 249 8.44 -20.36 13.85
CA PHE A 249 7.02 -20.75 13.80
C PHE A 249 6.10 -19.56 14.07
N VAL A 250 6.43 -18.72 15.06
CA VAL A 250 5.66 -17.51 15.37
C VAL A 250 5.76 -16.49 14.22
N GLY A 251 6.96 -16.26 13.69
CA GLY A 251 7.20 -15.22 12.68
C GLY A 251 6.52 -15.48 11.34
N TRP A 252 6.40 -16.75 10.91
CA TRP A 252 5.76 -17.11 9.64
C TRP A 252 4.36 -17.74 9.83
N GLY A 253 4.14 -18.53 10.87
CA GLY A 253 2.88 -19.25 11.07
C GLY A 253 1.74 -18.39 11.61
N PHE A 254 2.00 -17.54 12.60
CA PHE A 254 0.96 -16.66 13.16
C PHE A 254 0.34 -15.69 12.13
N PRO A 255 1.14 -15.05 11.24
CA PRO A 255 0.59 -14.29 10.12
C PRO A 255 -0.37 -15.09 9.22
N VAL A 256 -0.07 -16.36 8.93
CA VAL A 256 -0.96 -17.20 8.11
C VAL A 256 -2.33 -17.33 8.78
N VAL A 257 -2.37 -17.63 10.07
CA VAL A 257 -3.63 -17.84 10.80
C VAL A 257 -4.50 -16.58 10.78
N ILE A 258 -3.95 -15.42 11.14
CA ILE A 258 -4.73 -14.16 11.16
C ILE A 258 -5.20 -13.79 9.76
N THR A 259 -4.33 -13.91 8.76
CA THR A 259 -4.68 -13.51 7.38
C THR A 259 -5.73 -14.42 6.77
N LEU A 260 -5.72 -15.71 7.07
CA LEU A 260 -6.79 -16.62 6.67
C LEU A 260 -8.13 -16.29 7.34
N ILE A 261 -8.14 -16.00 8.65
CA ILE A 261 -9.37 -15.61 9.36
C ILE A 261 -9.97 -14.36 8.71
N TRP A 262 -9.15 -13.33 8.48
CA TRP A 262 -9.60 -12.11 7.81
C TRP A 262 -10.09 -12.37 6.38
N ALA A 263 -9.37 -13.19 5.61
CA ALA A 263 -9.74 -13.51 4.22
C ALA A 263 -11.09 -14.24 4.15
N ILE A 264 -11.36 -15.19 5.06
CA ILE A 264 -12.64 -15.91 5.13
C ILE A 264 -13.78 -14.96 5.50
N VAL A 265 -13.60 -14.13 6.54
CA VAL A 265 -14.61 -13.15 6.96
C VAL A 265 -14.90 -12.16 5.82
N THR A 266 -13.86 -11.67 5.15
CA THR A 266 -14.01 -10.76 4.01
C THR A 266 -14.74 -11.45 2.87
N ALA A 267 -14.37 -12.67 2.50
CA ALA A 267 -15.05 -13.43 1.45
C ALA A 267 -16.54 -13.67 1.75
N LEU A 268 -16.91 -13.97 3.01
CA LEU A 268 -18.29 -14.28 3.38
C LEU A 268 -19.19 -13.04 3.51
N TYR A 269 -18.68 -11.94 4.09
CA TYR A 269 -19.49 -10.78 4.43
C TYR A 269 -19.37 -9.61 3.45
N TYR A 270 -18.27 -9.51 2.70
CA TYR A 270 -18.06 -8.45 1.71
C TYR A 270 -18.61 -8.84 0.32
N HIS A 271 -18.48 -10.11 -0.08
CA HIS A 271 -18.89 -10.61 -1.40
C HIS A 271 -20.42 -10.56 -1.70
N PRO A 272 -21.37 -10.73 -0.76
CA PRO A 272 -22.79 -10.84 -1.12
C PRO A 272 -23.46 -9.52 -1.56
N LYS A 273 -22.82 -8.35 -1.41
CA LYS A 273 -23.38 -7.07 -1.88
C LYS A 273 -23.12 -6.76 -3.36
N SER A 274 -22.22 -7.50 -4.02
CA SER A 274 -21.98 -7.34 -5.45
C SER A 274 -21.97 -8.72 -6.13
N LYS A 275 -23.03 -9.04 -6.85
CA LYS A 275 -23.23 -10.32 -7.56
C LYS A 275 -22.22 -10.58 -8.70
N PHE A 276 -21.22 -9.71 -8.87
CA PHE A 276 -20.20 -9.79 -9.91
C PHE A 276 -18.79 -9.72 -9.29
N LEU A 277 -17.95 -10.65 -9.74
CA LEU A 277 -16.58 -10.97 -9.35
C LEU A 277 -15.69 -9.70 -9.30
N ARG A 278 -15.59 -9.07 -8.13
CA ARG A 278 -14.72 -7.90 -7.89
C ARG A 278 -13.42 -8.32 -7.25
N CYS A 279 -12.33 -7.72 -7.71
CA CYS A 279 -11.12 -7.67 -6.91
C CYS A 279 -11.40 -6.95 -5.58
N TRP A 280 -10.74 -7.36 -4.49
CA TRP A 280 -10.81 -6.68 -3.18
C TRP A 280 -10.11 -5.31 -3.20
N SER A 281 -10.49 -4.42 -4.13
CA SER A 281 -10.06 -3.03 -4.14
C SER A 281 -10.85 -2.25 -3.08
N GLY A 282 -10.16 -1.51 -2.21
CA GLY A 282 -10.79 -0.72 -1.14
C GLY A 282 -11.14 -1.48 0.15
N TYR A 283 -10.67 -2.72 0.32
CA TYR A 283 -10.87 -3.51 1.56
C TYR A 283 -10.42 -2.79 2.84
N ASN A 284 -9.42 -1.91 2.74
CA ASN A 284 -8.92 -1.09 3.86
C ASN A 284 -10.00 -0.17 4.48
N LEU A 285 -11.08 0.14 3.74
CA LEU A 285 -12.19 0.96 4.22
C LEU A 285 -13.22 0.14 5.02
N SER A 286 -13.17 -1.19 4.92
CA SER A 286 -14.10 -2.06 5.61
C SER A 286 -13.76 -2.20 7.09
N SER A 287 -14.76 -2.21 7.97
CA SER A 287 -14.56 -2.44 9.41
C SER A 287 -13.88 -3.78 9.73
N TYR A 288 -14.05 -4.80 8.87
CA TYR A 288 -13.40 -6.11 9.04
C TYR A 288 -11.88 -6.06 8.89
N PHE A 289 -11.33 -5.01 8.29
CA PHE A 289 -9.88 -4.79 8.19
C PHE A 289 -9.21 -4.68 9.57
N TRP A 290 -9.97 -4.32 10.61
CA TRP A 290 -9.47 -4.28 11.98
C TRP A 290 -8.98 -5.63 12.50
N ILE A 291 -9.45 -6.75 11.94
CA ILE A 291 -8.94 -8.10 12.27
C ILE A 291 -7.44 -8.21 12.00
N LEU A 292 -6.93 -7.50 10.99
CA LEU A 292 -5.50 -7.43 10.67
C LEU A 292 -4.80 -6.28 11.39
N GLU A 293 -5.39 -5.09 11.38
CA GLU A 293 -4.74 -3.89 11.94
C GLU A 293 -4.66 -3.91 13.47
N GLY A 294 -5.66 -4.46 14.17
CA GLY A 294 -5.66 -4.56 15.63
C GLY A 294 -4.44 -5.33 16.18
N PRO A 295 -4.18 -6.57 15.74
CA PRO A 295 -2.99 -7.31 16.12
C PRO A 295 -1.66 -6.61 15.75
N ARG A 296 -1.60 -5.94 14.59
CA ARG A 296 -0.42 -5.15 14.19
C ARG A 296 -0.18 -3.98 15.15
N PHE A 297 -1.24 -3.28 15.55
CA PHE A 297 -1.15 -2.18 16.51
C PHE A 297 -0.65 -2.68 17.87
N ALA A 298 -1.20 -3.79 18.37
CA ALA A 298 -0.74 -4.40 19.62
C ALA A 298 0.76 -4.75 19.57
N VAL A 299 1.24 -5.30 18.46
CA VAL A 299 2.67 -5.58 18.23
C VAL A 299 3.51 -4.30 18.27
N ILE A 300 3.08 -3.23 17.61
CA ILE A 300 3.81 -1.95 17.61
C ILE A 300 3.88 -1.37 19.03
N LEU A 301 2.78 -1.44 19.78
CA LEU A 301 2.74 -0.97 21.17
C LEU A 301 3.71 -1.76 22.06
N LEU A 302 3.75 -3.09 21.94
CA LEU A 302 4.71 -3.93 22.66
C LEU A 302 6.16 -3.58 22.29
N ASN A 303 6.45 -3.38 21.00
CA ASN A 303 7.77 -2.96 20.53
C ASN A 303 8.17 -1.57 21.07
N PHE A 304 7.21 -0.65 21.20
CA PHE A 304 7.45 0.64 21.83
C PHE A 304 7.81 0.49 23.32
N LEU A 305 7.11 -0.38 24.07
CA LEU A 305 7.46 -0.68 25.46
C LEU A 305 8.86 -1.31 25.58
N PHE A 306 9.22 -2.22 24.67
CA PHE A 306 10.57 -2.78 24.60
C PHE A 306 11.61 -1.70 24.36
N LEU A 307 11.36 -0.76 23.44
CA LEU A 307 12.24 0.37 23.18
C LEU A 307 12.47 1.20 24.45
N LEU A 308 11.40 1.58 25.15
CA LEU A 308 11.51 2.37 26.38
C LEU A 308 12.37 1.66 27.44
N ASN A 309 12.17 0.34 27.60
CA ASN A 309 12.97 -0.46 28.53
C ASN A 309 14.44 -0.57 28.10
N ILE A 310 14.70 -0.78 26.80
CA ILE A 310 16.07 -0.81 26.26
C ILE A 310 16.76 0.54 26.48
N ILE A 311 16.09 1.65 26.20
CA ILE A 311 16.62 3.00 26.42
C ILE A 311 16.92 3.19 27.90
N ARG A 312 16.02 2.81 28.81
CA ARG A 312 16.25 2.89 30.26
C ARG A 312 17.52 2.15 30.66
N VAL A 313 17.68 0.90 30.23
CA VAL A 313 18.87 0.10 30.55
C VAL A 313 20.14 0.68 29.92
N LEU A 314 20.06 1.16 28.67
CA LEU A 314 21.18 1.80 27.99
C LEU A 314 21.62 3.09 28.70
N VAL A 315 20.67 3.93 29.12
CA VAL A 315 20.95 5.16 29.88
C VAL A 315 21.58 4.83 31.22
N VAL A 316 21.09 3.82 31.95
CA VAL A 316 21.71 3.37 33.21
C VAL A 316 23.16 2.90 32.99
N LYS A 317 23.42 2.11 31.95
CA LYS A 317 24.78 1.67 31.60
C LYS A 317 25.68 2.83 31.15
N LEU A 318 25.16 3.78 30.39
CA LEU A 318 25.89 4.99 29.98
C LEU A 318 26.17 5.92 31.17
N ARG A 319 25.31 5.95 32.19
CA ARG A 319 25.53 6.72 33.42
C ARG A 319 26.75 6.23 34.21
N GLN A 320 27.11 4.95 34.08
CA GLN A 320 28.33 4.37 34.68
C GLN A 320 29.63 4.78 33.94
N SER A 321 29.53 5.44 32.78
CA SER A 321 30.67 5.98 32.02
C SER A 321 31.00 7.42 32.44
N HIS A 322 32.29 7.76 32.52
CA HIS A 322 32.83 9.11 32.81
C HIS A 322 32.66 10.13 31.64
N THR A 323 31.43 10.31 31.14
CA THR A 323 31.11 11.35 30.13
C THR A 323 30.10 12.37 30.68
N SER A 324 29.94 13.54 30.04
CA SER A 324 28.99 14.57 30.51
C SER A 324 27.53 14.11 30.38
N GLU A 325 26.65 14.49 31.31
CA GLU A 325 25.24 14.06 31.34
C GLU A 325 24.47 14.43 30.07
N ILE A 326 24.76 15.60 29.48
CA ILE A 326 24.14 16.06 28.23
C ILE A 326 24.61 15.22 27.03
N GLU A 327 25.90 14.91 26.93
CA GLU A 327 26.41 14.04 25.85
C GLU A 327 25.87 12.61 25.94
N LYS A 328 25.67 12.09 27.16
CA LYS A 328 25.07 10.77 27.40
C LYS A 328 23.63 10.72 26.90
N VAL A 329 22.82 11.73 27.25
CA VAL A 329 21.42 11.85 26.81
C VAL A 329 21.35 11.98 25.29
N LEU A 330 22.20 12.81 24.67
CA LEU A 330 22.24 12.96 23.21
C LEU A 330 22.64 11.65 22.50
N LYS A 331 23.60 10.90 23.05
CA LYS A 331 23.99 9.58 22.53
C LYS A 331 22.84 8.57 22.63
N ALA A 332 22.13 8.55 23.74
CA ALA A 332 20.96 7.67 23.95
C ALA A 332 19.79 8.06 23.03
N VAL A 333 19.49 9.35 22.88
CA VAL A 333 18.44 9.86 21.99
C VAL A 333 18.77 9.55 20.53
N ARG A 334 20.04 9.74 20.11
CA ARG A 334 20.48 9.38 18.75
C ARG A 334 20.32 7.89 18.49
N ALA A 335 20.66 7.04 19.47
CA ALA A 335 20.42 5.60 19.37
C ALA A 335 18.92 5.26 19.31
N ALA A 336 18.09 5.93 20.11
CA ALA A 336 16.64 5.75 20.11
C ALA A 336 16.00 6.13 18.77
N VAL A 337 16.37 7.29 18.19
CA VAL A 337 15.88 7.74 16.88
C VAL A 337 16.22 6.73 15.79
N VAL A 338 17.41 6.15 15.86
CA VAL A 338 17.86 5.09 14.94
C VAL A 338 17.05 3.80 15.13
N LEU A 339 16.64 3.48 16.35
CA LEU A 339 15.85 2.29 16.71
C LEU A 339 14.35 2.39 16.37
N LEU A 340 13.80 3.59 16.19
CA LEU A 340 12.37 3.80 15.89
C LEU A 340 11.93 3.13 14.57
N PRO A 341 12.60 3.34 13.41
CA PRO A 341 12.25 2.65 12.17
C PRO A 341 12.53 1.14 12.21
N LEU A 342 13.54 0.73 13.00
CA LEU A 342 13.93 -0.68 13.16
C LEU A 342 12.80 -1.50 13.81
N LEU A 343 12.17 -0.96 14.84
CA LEU A 343 11.10 -1.63 15.58
C LEU A 343 9.70 -1.44 14.96
N GLY A 344 9.63 -0.74 13.82
CA GLY A 344 8.37 -0.47 13.13
C GLY A 344 7.47 0.56 13.81
N ILE A 345 7.98 1.30 14.81
CA ILE A 345 7.20 2.29 15.58
C ILE A 345 6.75 3.46 14.69
N THR A 346 7.50 3.76 13.63
CA THR A 346 7.11 4.75 12.63
C THR A 346 5.80 4.41 11.92
N ASN A 347 5.39 3.14 11.91
CA ASN A 347 4.10 2.71 11.33
C ASN A 347 2.89 3.13 12.17
N VAL A 348 3.07 3.56 13.43
CA VAL A 348 1.95 4.07 14.24
C VAL A 348 1.29 5.29 13.59
N LEU A 349 2.06 6.08 12.82
CA LEU A 349 1.51 7.24 12.10
C LEU A 349 0.45 6.84 11.08
N PHE A 350 0.59 5.67 10.44
CA PHE A 350 -0.40 5.15 9.49
C PHE A 350 -1.71 4.71 10.16
N MET A 351 -1.67 4.43 11.46
CA MET A 351 -2.83 4.00 12.24
C MET A 351 -3.60 5.16 12.84
N ILE A 352 -3.01 6.36 12.88
CA ILE A 352 -3.72 7.58 13.25
C ILE A 352 -4.68 7.92 12.11
N GLU A 353 -5.94 8.21 12.44
CA GLU A 353 -6.93 8.62 11.44
C GLU A 353 -6.42 9.86 10.67
N ALA A 354 -6.50 9.79 9.34
CA ALA A 354 -6.00 10.86 8.49
C ALA A 354 -6.72 12.18 8.82
N PRO A 355 -5.99 13.27 9.17
CA PRO A 355 -6.59 14.54 9.57
C PRO A 355 -7.11 15.29 8.33
N LEU A 356 -8.29 14.90 7.86
CA LEU A 356 -8.93 15.43 6.66
C LEU A 356 -9.54 16.82 6.86
N ASP A 357 -9.60 17.32 8.10
CA ASP A 357 -10.18 18.63 8.43
C ASP A 357 -9.35 19.81 7.92
N ASN A 358 -8.04 19.62 7.73
CA ASN A 358 -7.14 20.69 7.31
C ASN A 358 -6.14 20.17 6.28
N VAL A 359 -6.08 20.81 5.11
CA VAL A 359 -5.18 20.42 4.01
C VAL A 359 -3.72 20.38 4.47
N LYS A 360 -3.26 21.37 5.25
CA LYS A 360 -1.87 21.41 5.76
C LYS A 360 -1.56 20.24 6.70
N LYS A 361 -2.49 19.89 7.59
CA LYS A 361 -2.32 18.75 8.52
C LYS A 361 -2.33 17.44 7.75
N PHE A 362 -3.24 17.29 6.80
CA PHE A 362 -3.29 16.14 5.90
C PHE A 362 -2.00 15.98 5.09
N ALA A 363 -1.47 17.08 4.53
CA ALA A 363 -0.22 17.07 3.78
C ALA A 363 0.94 16.60 4.66
N LEU A 364 1.11 17.20 5.84
CA LEU A 364 2.18 16.84 6.77
C LEU A 364 2.10 15.37 7.19
N TRP A 365 0.90 14.91 7.56
CA TRP A 365 0.67 13.52 7.96
C TRP A 365 0.94 12.55 6.80
N SER A 366 0.44 12.85 5.60
CA SER A 366 0.56 12.00 4.43
C SER A 366 2.02 11.87 3.97
N TYR A 367 2.72 12.99 3.74
CA TYR A 367 4.13 12.98 3.36
C TYR A 367 5.00 12.28 4.40
N SER A 368 4.80 12.56 5.69
CA SER A 368 5.61 11.96 6.76
C SER A 368 5.39 10.45 6.85
N THR A 369 4.14 10.01 6.82
CA THR A 369 3.78 8.58 6.93
C THR A 369 4.28 7.80 5.72
N HIS A 370 4.01 8.28 4.50
CA HIS A 370 4.46 7.60 3.28
C HIS A 370 5.98 7.60 3.17
N PHE A 371 6.67 8.69 3.54
CA PHE A 371 8.13 8.71 3.56
C PHE A 371 8.71 7.68 4.53
N LEU A 372 8.28 7.70 5.79
CA LEU A 372 8.82 6.81 6.82
C LEU A 372 8.58 5.33 6.51
N THR A 373 7.42 4.99 5.96
CA THR A 373 7.07 3.62 5.59
C THR A 373 7.84 3.14 4.35
N SER A 374 8.00 4.00 3.33
CA SER A 374 8.66 3.64 2.07
C SER A 374 10.17 3.47 2.21
N PHE A 375 10.80 4.30 3.04
CA PHE A 375 12.24 4.26 3.30
C PHE A 375 12.62 3.39 4.51
N GLN A 376 11.64 2.75 5.18
CA GLN A 376 11.90 1.88 6.32
C GLN A 376 12.92 0.77 5.98
N GLY A 377 12.71 0.07 4.86
CA GLY A 377 13.62 -0.99 4.39
C GLY A 377 15.04 -0.47 4.13
N LEU A 378 15.18 0.72 3.54
CA LEU A 378 16.47 1.38 3.33
C LEU A 378 17.17 1.68 4.65
N PHE A 379 16.48 2.30 5.62
CA PHE A 379 17.07 2.63 6.92
C PHE A 379 17.55 1.38 7.64
N ILE A 380 16.75 0.30 7.61
CA ILE A 380 17.11 -0.97 8.23
C ILE A 380 18.34 -1.60 7.54
N ALA A 381 18.39 -1.61 6.20
CA ALA A 381 19.53 -2.09 5.45
C ALA A 381 20.83 -1.31 5.77
N ILE A 382 20.74 0.02 5.84
CA ILE A 382 21.87 0.88 6.22
C ILE A 382 22.38 0.54 7.61
N LEU A 383 21.49 0.41 8.58
CA LEU A 383 21.87 0.23 9.98
C LEU A 383 22.42 -1.17 10.27
N TYR A 384 21.75 -2.23 9.79
CA TYR A 384 22.16 -3.60 10.10
C TYR A 384 23.21 -4.17 9.17
N CYS A 385 23.29 -3.70 7.93
CA CYS A 385 24.27 -4.18 6.95
C CYS A 385 25.38 -3.16 6.67
N PHE A 386 25.07 -1.99 6.11
CA PHE A 386 26.11 -1.10 5.59
C PHE A 386 26.96 -0.40 6.66
N LEU A 387 26.36 0.00 7.78
CA LEU A 387 27.05 0.64 8.91
C LEU A 387 27.58 -0.36 9.94
N ASN A 388 27.29 -1.64 9.77
CA ASN A 388 27.72 -2.67 10.71
C ASN A 388 29.23 -2.93 10.59
N GLY A 389 29.97 -2.74 11.69
CA GLY A 389 31.42 -2.91 11.75
C GLY A 389 31.89 -4.31 11.36
N GLU A 390 31.18 -5.36 11.75
CA GLU A 390 31.54 -6.75 11.40
C GLU A 390 31.45 -6.98 9.88
N VAL A 391 30.42 -6.40 9.25
CA VAL A 391 30.20 -6.48 7.80
C VAL A 391 31.27 -5.69 7.06
N ARG A 392 31.56 -4.47 7.51
CA ARG A 392 32.60 -3.62 6.92
C ARG A 392 33.98 -4.27 7.00
N ASN A 393 34.31 -4.89 8.15
CA ASN A 393 35.57 -5.61 8.33
C ASN A 393 35.66 -6.83 7.42
N SER A 394 34.58 -7.61 7.32
CA SER A 394 34.51 -8.77 6.41
C SER A 394 34.67 -8.38 4.94
N LEU A 395 34.04 -7.27 4.53
CA LEU A 395 34.20 -6.71 3.19
C LEU A 395 35.62 -6.20 2.92
N ALA A 396 36.23 -5.51 3.90
CA ALA A 396 37.61 -5.03 3.80
C ALA A 396 38.61 -6.19 3.65
N ASN A 397 38.43 -7.26 4.42
CA ASN A 397 39.28 -8.46 4.33
C ASN A 397 39.17 -9.12 2.95
N ARG A 398 37.95 -9.28 2.41
CA ARG A 398 37.75 -9.81 1.06
C ARG A 398 38.39 -8.93 -0.02
N ARG A 399 38.32 -7.60 0.13
CA ARG A 399 38.98 -6.66 -0.80
C ARG A 399 40.50 -6.84 -0.76
N LYS A 400 41.09 -6.97 0.43
CA LYS A 400 42.53 -7.26 0.58
C LYS A 400 42.93 -8.58 -0.05
N GLU A 401 42.17 -9.65 0.17
CA GLU A 401 42.42 -10.96 -0.45
C GLU A 401 42.33 -10.91 -1.99
N THR A 402 41.34 -10.20 -2.53
CA THR A 402 41.17 -10.06 -3.97
C THR A 402 42.33 -9.26 -4.58
N LEU A 403 42.75 -8.18 -3.91
CA LEU A 403 43.90 -7.38 -4.33
C LEU A 403 45.20 -8.20 -4.31
N HIS A 404 45.45 -8.99 -3.27
CA HIS A 404 46.62 -9.88 -3.21
C HIS A 404 46.64 -10.89 -4.36
N ARG A 405 45.50 -11.51 -4.71
CA ARG A 405 45.42 -12.44 -5.85
C ARG A 405 45.72 -11.76 -7.18
N ILE A 406 45.23 -10.53 -7.39
CA ILE A 406 45.51 -9.74 -8.60
C ILE A 406 46.99 -9.40 -8.67
N LEU A 407 47.59 -8.95 -7.56
CA LEU A 407 49.02 -8.64 -7.51
C LEU A 407 49.89 -9.87 -7.81
N GLN A 408 49.59 -11.03 -7.20
CA GLN A 408 50.29 -12.29 -7.49
C GLN A 408 50.15 -12.71 -8.96
N THR A 409 48.95 -12.53 -9.55
CA THR A 409 48.72 -12.83 -10.97
C THR A 409 49.54 -11.90 -11.87
N ASN A 410 49.61 -10.60 -11.53
CA ASN A 410 50.40 -9.63 -12.28
C ASN A 410 51.90 -9.87 -12.16
N GLU A 411 52.41 -10.26 -10.98
CA GLU A 411 53.81 -10.65 -10.78
C GLU A 411 54.16 -11.91 -11.59
N TYR A 412 53.28 -12.92 -11.57
CA TYR A 412 53.46 -14.12 -12.39
C TYR A 412 53.50 -13.81 -13.89
N LEU A 413 52.62 -12.94 -14.38
CA LEU A 413 52.62 -12.51 -15.78
C LEU A 413 53.90 -11.73 -16.13
N ARG A 414 54.37 -10.85 -15.24
CA ARG A 414 55.61 -10.08 -15.42
C ARG A 414 56.87 -10.94 -15.35
N SER A 415 56.84 -12.13 -14.74
CA SER A 415 57.98 -13.06 -14.78
C SER A 415 58.06 -13.88 -16.08
N LYS A 416 57.01 -13.84 -16.91
CA LYS A 416 56.86 -14.70 -18.10
C LYS A 416 57.08 -13.95 -19.42
N TYR A 417 57.13 -12.62 -19.37
CA TYR A 417 57.51 -11.70 -20.44
C TYR A 417 58.70 -10.89 -19.95
#